data_AF-A0A2A4QFH8-F1
#
_entry.id   AF-A0A2A4QFH8-F1
#
_cell.length_a   1.000
_cell.length_b   1.000
_cell.length_c   1.000
_cell.angle_alpha   90.00
_cell.angle_beta   90.00
_cell.angle_gamma   90.00
#
_symmetry.space_group_name_H-M   'P 1'
#
loop_
_entity.id
_entity.type
_entity.pdbx_description
1 polymer ?
#
loop_
_entity_poly.entity_id
_entity_poly.type
_entity_poly.pdbx_seq_one_letter_code
_entity_poly.pdbx_strand_id
1 'polypeptide(L)'
;MFSDPVIEQYRVNPQGDSFSGVFTLAYPSKKRCIVLGFYSTSKLRKSQLIALKNHVLSKGRELLVFYRQKHNKEFEKIVKLN
;
A
#
# COMPACT_ATOMS: atom_id res chain seq x y z
N MET A 1 -14.70 3.45 -15.70
CA MET A 1 -14.39 2.12 -16.27
C MET A 1 -14.83 1.14 -15.21
N PHE A 2 -15.88 0.36 -15.47
CA PHE A 2 -16.57 -0.47 -14.46
C PHE A 2 -15.68 -1.60 -13.86
N SER A 3 -14.46 -1.80 -14.37
CA SER A 3 -13.49 -2.82 -13.96
C SER A 3 -12.35 -2.29 -13.08
N ASP A 4 -12.32 -0.99 -12.76
CA ASP A 4 -11.27 -0.41 -11.92
C ASP A 4 -11.60 -0.72 -10.43
N PRO A 5 -10.75 -1.43 -9.68
CA PRO A 5 -11.06 -1.79 -8.31
C PRO A 5 -11.21 -0.52 -7.47
N VAL A 6 -12.31 -0.38 -6.75
CA VAL A 6 -12.47 0.68 -5.74
C VAL A 6 -11.61 0.34 -4.52
N ILE A 7 -11.63 -0.94 -4.12
CA ILE A 7 -10.81 -1.52 -3.05
C ILE A 7 -10.30 -2.89 -3.50
N GLU A 8 -9.05 -3.22 -3.16
CA GLU A 8 -8.41 -4.52 -3.36
C GLU A 8 -7.73 -5.00 -2.07
N GLN A 9 -7.72 -6.31 -1.84
CA GLN A 9 -6.90 -6.94 -0.80
C GLN A 9 -5.62 -7.50 -1.42
N TYR A 10 -4.47 -6.98 -1.00
CA TYR A 10 -3.15 -7.40 -1.48
C TYR A 10 -2.39 -8.15 -0.40
N ARG A 11 -2.15 -9.44 -0.62
CA ARG A 11 -1.43 -10.28 0.34
C ARG A 11 0.08 -10.06 0.23
N VAL A 12 0.72 -9.75 1.35
CA VAL A 12 2.17 -9.60 1.44
C VAL A 12 2.80 -10.95 1.79
N ASN A 13 3.96 -11.24 1.22
CA ASN A 13 4.73 -12.43 1.58
C ASN A 13 5.12 -12.40 3.08
N PRO A 14 5.05 -13.55 3.78
CA PRO A 14 5.41 -13.70 5.20
C PRO A 14 6.75 -13.07 5.56
N GLN A 15 6.84 -12.49 6.77
CA GLN A 15 8.09 -12.01 7.35
C GLN A 15 8.30 -12.65 8.74
N GLY A 16 8.96 -13.81 8.76
CA GLY A 16 9.12 -14.62 9.98
C GLY A 16 7.76 -15.07 10.53
N ASP A 17 7.62 -15.12 11.85
CA ASP A 17 6.35 -15.45 12.54
C ASP A 17 5.40 -14.24 12.65
N SER A 18 5.74 -13.10 12.02
CA SER A 18 4.87 -11.93 11.98
C SER A 18 3.84 -12.11 10.87
N PHE A 19 2.56 -12.01 11.22
CA PHE A 19 1.46 -11.87 10.28
C PHE A 19 1.75 -10.69 9.35
N SER A 20 2.34 -10.94 8.18
CA SER A 20 2.44 -9.94 7.12
C SER A 20 1.05 -9.83 6.50
N GLY A 21 0.18 -9.19 7.27
CA GLY A 21 -1.24 -9.04 7.05
C GLY A 21 -1.48 -8.34 5.72
N VAL A 22 -2.51 -8.82 5.05
CA VAL A 22 -3.05 -8.28 3.82
C VAL A 22 -3.15 -6.75 3.88
N PHE A 23 -2.65 -6.06 2.84
CA PHE A 23 -2.94 -4.65 2.65
C PHE A 23 -4.32 -4.46 2.05
N THR A 24 -5.04 -3.45 2.54
CA THR A 24 -6.20 -2.94 1.83
C THR A 24 -5.73 -1.78 0.95
N LEU A 25 -5.88 -1.93 -0.35
CA LEU A 25 -5.52 -0.93 -1.35
C LEU A 25 -6.80 -0.21 -1.79
N ALA A 26 -6.91 1.07 -1.47
CA ALA A 26 -8.02 1.90 -1.92
C ALA A 26 -7.58 2.76 -3.11
N TYR A 27 -8.42 2.82 -4.15
CA TYR A 27 -8.10 3.54 -5.38
C TYR A 27 -9.07 4.71 -5.59
N PRO A 28 -8.96 5.80 -4.80
CA PRO A 28 -9.90 6.92 -4.84
C PRO A 28 -9.85 7.72 -6.15
N SER A 29 -8.81 7.52 -6.97
CA SER A 29 -8.66 8.17 -8.26
C SER A 29 -7.81 7.33 -9.21
N LYS A 30 -7.82 7.69 -10.49
CA LYS A 30 -6.94 7.08 -11.51
C LYS A 30 -5.45 7.26 -11.22
N LYS A 31 -5.07 8.22 -10.38
CA LYS A 31 -3.66 8.56 -10.12
C LYS A 31 -3.11 7.94 -8.83
N ARG A 32 -3.95 7.74 -7.82
CA ARG A 32 -3.52 7.42 -6.44
C ARG A 32 -4.05 6.07 -5.98
N CYS A 33 -3.19 5.34 -5.29
CA CYS A 33 -3.52 4.20 -4.45
C CYS A 33 -3.15 4.53 -3.00
N ILE A 34 -4.09 4.34 -2.08
CA ILE A 34 -3.87 4.47 -0.65
C ILE A 34 -3.69 3.07 -0.06
N VAL A 35 -2.58 2.86 0.65
CA VAL A 35 -2.26 1.60 1.33
C VAL A 35 -2.72 1.70 2.78
N LEU A 36 -3.64 0.82 3.16
CA LEU A 36 -4.21 0.72 4.50
C LEU A 36 -3.85 -0.63 5.13
N GLY A 37 -3.88 -0.70 6.46
CA GLY A 37 -3.79 -1.96 7.19
C GLY A 37 -2.38 -2.47 7.46
N PHE A 38 -1.32 -1.66 7.27
CA PHE A 38 0.01 -2.04 7.75
C PHE A 38 0.13 -1.82 9.26
N TYR A 39 -0.14 -2.86 10.04
CA TYR A 39 0.15 -2.89 11.47
C TYR A 39 1.27 -3.89 11.75
N SER A 40 2.50 -3.40 11.87
CA SER A 40 3.66 -4.22 12.22
C SER A 40 4.63 -3.44 13.10
N THR A 41 5.26 -4.15 14.03
CA THR A 41 6.41 -3.65 14.80
C THR A 41 7.68 -3.56 13.95
N SER A 42 7.69 -4.22 12.79
CA SER A 42 8.80 -4.24 11.85
C SER A 42 8.55 -3.36 10.63
N LYS A 43 9.61 -2.79 10.06
CA LYS A 43 9.53 -2.07 8.78
C LYS A 43 9.29 -3.06 7.64
N LEU A 44 8.55 -2.62 6.63
CA LEU A 44 8.37 -3.37 5.39
C LEU A 44 9.74 -3.62 4.72
N ARG A 45 9.99 -4.85 4.27
CA ARG A 45 11.22 -5.17 3.52
C ARG A 45 11.22 -4.44 2.18
N LYS A 46 12.42 -4.12 1.68
CA LYS A 46 12.58 -3.48 0.37
C LYS A 46 11.92 -4.28 -0.75
N SER A 47 12.04 -5.61 -0.73
CA SER A 47 11.41 -6.51 -1.72
C SER A 47 9.87 -6.45 -1.70
N GLN A 48 9.26 -6.42 -0.51
CA GLN A 48 7.81 -6.28 -0.36
C GLN A 48 7.33 -4.92 -0.85
N LEU A 49 8.08 -3.85 -0.56
CA LEU A 49 7.76 -2.51 -1.06
C LEU A 49 7.83 -2.47 -2.60
N ILE A 50 8.85 -3.08 -3.21
CA ILE A 50 8.99 -3.16 -4.67
C ILE A 50 7.83 -3.96 -5.28
N ALA A 51 7.47 -5.11 -4.70
CA ALA A 51 6.35 -5.91 -5.19
C ALA A 51 5.03 -5.13 -5.14
N LEU A 52 4.75 -4.43 -4.03
CA LEU A 52 3.59 -3.57 -3.89
C LEU A 52 3.59 -2.42 -4.90
N LYS A 53 4.74 -1.76 -5.10
CA LYS A 53 4.89 -0.71 -6.12
C LYS A 53 4.56 -1.23 -7.51
N ASN A 54 5.11 -2.37 -7.90
CA ASN A 54 4.90 -2.97 -9.22
C ASN A 54 3.43 -3.36 -9.42
N HIS A 55 2.79 -3.93 -8.40
CA HIS A 55 1.37 -4.25 -8.43
C HIS A 55 0.52 -3.00 -8.69
N VAL A 56 0.73 -1.94 -7.89
CA VAL A 56 -0.05 -0.70 -8.01
C VAL A 56 0.22 0.03 -9.34
N LEU A 57 1.47 -0.01 -9.83
CA LEU A 57 1.82 0.52 -11.14
C LEU A 57 1.13 -0.26 -12.27
N SER A 58 1.00 -1.59 -12.15
CA SER A 58 0.27 -2.43 -13.12
C SER A 58 -1.24 -2.13 -13.17
N LYS A 59 -1.80 -1.52 -12.11
CA LYS A 59 -3.17 -0.98 -12.07
C LYS A 59 -3.25 0.45 -12.65
N GLY A 60 -2.16 0.95 -13.23
CA GLY A 60 -2.11 2.26 -13.87
C GLY A 60 -2.06 3.45 -12.90
N ARG A 61 -1.62 3.24 -11.65
CA ARG A 61 -1.47 4.32 -10.68
C ARG A 61 -0.05 4.88 -10.69
N GLU A 62 0.08 6.16 -10.39
CA GLU A 62 1.36 6.87 -10.36
C GLU A 62 1.87 7.10 -8.93
N LEU A 63 0.96 7.10 -7.96
CA LEU A 63 1.22 7.47 -6.58
C LEU A 63 0.77 6.36 -5.62
N LEU A 64 1.69 5.98 -4.74
CA LEU A 64 1.43 5.09 -3.60
C LEU A 64 1.47 5.92 -2.32
N VAL A 65 0.35 5.98 -1.60
CA VAL A 65 0.17 6.83 -0.43
C VAL A 65 0.04 5.96 0.81
N PHE A 66 0.80 6.28 1.85
CA PHE A 66 0.67 5.67 3.17
C PHE A 66 0.25 6.75 4.16
N TYR A 67 -0.71 6.43 5.02
CA TYR A 67 -1.01 7.25 6.19
C TYR A 67 -0.37 6.62 7.41
N ARG A 68 0.30 7.43 8.21
CA ARG A 68 0.92 7.00 9.47
C ARG A 68 0.48 7.92 10.59
N GLN A 69 -0.09 7.35 11.64
CA GLN A 69 -0.37 8.10 12.85
C GLN A 69 0.91 8.19 13.72
N LYS A 70 1.24 9.38 14.20
CA LYS A 70 2.28 9.63 15.21
C LYS A 70 1.81 10.73 16.16
N HIS A 71 1.80 10.47 17.46
CA HIS A 71 1.34 11.43 18.49
C HIS A 71 -0.04 12.03 18.17
N ASN A 72 -1.03 11.19 17.85
CA ASN A 72 -2.40 11.59 17.47
C ASN A 72 -2.51 12.48 16.21
N LYS A 73 -1.43 12.66 15.45
CA LYS A 73 -1.45 13.34 14.14
C LYS A 73 -1.25 12.32 13.03
N GLU A 74 -2.03 12.46 11.97
CA GLU A 74 -1.85 11.68 10.75
C GLU A 74 -0.82 12.34 9.85
N PHE A 75 0.12 11.55 9.34
CA PHE A 75 1.15 11.98 8.40
C PHE A 75 1.00 11.22 7.10
N GLU A 76 0.89 11.97 6.01
CA GLU A 76 0.88 11.39 4.67
C GLU A 76 2.31 11.16 4.17
N LYS A 77 2.58 9.95 3.70
CA LYS A 77 3.81 9.61 2.99
C LYS A 77 3.48 9.19 1.56
N ILE A 78 3.91 10.00 0.61
CA ILE A 78 3.70 9.79 -0.82
C ILE A 78 4.96 9.18 -1.44
N VAL A 79 4.77 8.15 -2.25
CA VAL A 79 5.82 7.52 -3.04
C VAL A 79 5.42 7.59 -4.51
N LYS A 80 6.26 8.24 -5.32
CA LYS A 80 6.12 8.22 -6.78
C LYS A 80 6.54 6.84 -7.31
N LEU A 81 5.77 6.32 -8.25
CA LEU A 81 5.99 5.01 -8.87
C LEU A 81 6.82 5.10 -10.16
N ASN A 82 6.98 6.31 -10.70
CA ASN A 82 7.85 6.66 -11.82
C ASN A 82 9.22 7.11 -11.32
#